data_AF-R4Z575-F1
#
_entry.id   AF-R4Z575-F1
#
_cell.length_a   1.000
_cell.length_b   1.000
_cell.length_c   1.000
_cell.angle_alpha   90.00
_cell.angle_beta   90.00
_cell.angle_gamma   90.00
#
_symmetry.space_group_name_H-M   'P 1'
#
loop_
_entity.id
_entity.type
_entity.pdbx_description
1 polymer ?
#
loop_
_entity_poly.entity_id
_entity_poly.type
_entity_poly.pdbx_seq_one_letter_code
_entity_poly.pdbx_strand_id
1 'polypeptide(L)'
;MPWCTDCNRFYTQSTLNPDGTCPDGHQAAPLPPPGVAASNEAIPTDTVDADQEAKASGKVAPWHFWVMVVVLSIYLGWRLVQGIVWLIGKF
;
A
#
# COMPACT_ATOMS: atom_id res chain seq x y z
N MET A 1 -2.03 -10.77 -14.92
CA MET A 1 -2.71 -10.26 -16.13
C MET A 1 -1.87 -9.14 -16.71
N PRO A 2 -1.53 -9.16 -18.03
CA PRO A 2 -0.72 -8.10 -18.65
C PRO A 2 -1.46 -6.75 -18.61
N TRP A 3 -0.71 -5.70 -18.30
CA TRP A 3 -1.21 -4.34 -18.14
C TRP A 3 -0.58 -3.42 -19.18
N CYS A 4 -1.40 -2.68 -19.90
CA CYS A 4 -0.91 -1.66 -20.82
C CYS A 4 -0.93 -0.29 -20.14
N THR A 5 0.24 0.36 -20.05
CA THR A 5 0.37 1.70 -19.47
C THR A 5 -0.29 2.77 -20.34
N ASP A 6 -0.12 2.70 -21.67
CA ASP A 6 -0.70 3.68 -22.60
C ASP A 6 -2.24 3.67 -22.60
N CYS A 7 -2.84 2.49 -22.58
CA CYS A 7 -4.30 2.31 -22.57
C CYS A 7 -4.91 2.32 -21.15
N ASN A 8 -4.08 2.30 -20.10
CA ASN A 8 -4.50 2.25 -18.69
C ASN A 8 -5.53 1.14 -18.40
N ARG A 9 -5.30 -0.07 -18.94
CA ARG A 9 -6.26 -1.18 -18.91
C ARG A 9 -5.57 -2.55 -18.83
N PHE A 10 -6.23 -3.50 -18.15
CA PHE A 10 -5.85 -4.92 -18.15
C PHE A 10 -6.40 -5.65 -19.38
N TYR A 11 -5.53 -6.42 -20.04
CA TYR A 11 -5.90 -7.28 -21.15
C TYR A 11 -5.71 -8.76 -20.79
N THR A 12 -6.49 -9.64 -21.42
CA THR A 12 -6.38 -11.11 -21.27
C THR A 12 -5.53 -11.68 -22.39
N GLN A 13 -4.89 -12.84 -22.22
CA GLN A 13 -4.00 -13.39 -23.26
C GLN A 13 -4.69 -13.63 -24.61
N SER A 14 -6.00 -13.89 -24.61
CA SER A 14 -6.79 -14.05 -25.83
C SER A 14 -7.06 -12.76 -26.59
N THR A 15 -6.83 -11.60 -25.97
CA THR A 15 -7.06 -10.27 -26.57
C THR A 15 -5.76 -9.55 -26.95
N LEU A 16 -4.59 -10.14 -26.68
CA LEU A 16 -3.31 -9.61 -27.13
C LEU A 16 -3.01 -10.15 -28.54
N ASN A 17 -2.28 -9.36 -29.32
CA ASN A 17 -1.66 -9.83 -30.54
C ASN A 17 -0.54 -10.86 -30.21
N PRO A 18 -0.16 -11.74 -31.15
CA PRO A 18 0.83 -12.80 -30.92
C PRO A 18 2.23 -12.28 -30.56
N ASP A 19 2.52 -11.01 -30.82
CA ASP A 19 3.73 -10.28 -30.43
C ASP A 19 3.68 -9.74 -28.99
N GLY A 20 2.55 -9.88 -28.29
CA GLY A 20 2.35 -9.35 -26.93
C GLY A 20 1.88 -7.89 -26.90
N THR A 21 1.49 -7.35 -28.04
CA THR A 21 1.00 -5.97 -28.20
C THR A 21 -0.52 -5.92 -28.03
N CYS A 22 -1.03 -4.78 -27.54
CA CYS A 22 -2.46 -4.49 -27.48
C CYS A 22 -3.03 -4.22 -28.88
N PRO A 23 -4.35 -4.35 -29.10
CA PRO A 23 -4.98 -3.95 -30.36
C PRO A 23 -4.78 -2.47 -30.73
N ASP A 24 -4.49 -1.62 -29.73
CA ASP A 24 -4.14 -0.20 -29.92
C ASP A 24 -2.68 0.02 -30.38
N GLY A 25 -1.88 -1.05 -30.52
CA GLY A 25 -0.49 -0.99 -30.99
C GLY A 25 0.56 -0.74 -29.90
N HIS A 26 0.15 -0.73 -28.62
CA HIS A 26 1.03 -0.51 -27.47
C HIS A 26 1.48 -1.81 -26.80
N GLN A 27 2.67 -1.82 -26.19
CA GLN A 27 3.24 -2.99 -25.54
C GLN A 27 2.52 -3.29 -24.20
N ALA A 28 1.87 -4.45 -24.08
CA ALA A 28 1.10 -4.82 -22.88
C ALA A 28 1.95 -5.40 -21.73
N ALA A 29 3.23 -5.66 -22.00
CA ALA A 29 4.22 -6.08 -21.01
C ALA A 29 5.58 -5.54 -21.46
N PRO A 30 6.39 -4.94 -20.57
CA PRO A 30 7.79 -4.72 -20.87
C PRO A 30 8.42 -6.10 -21.11
N LEU A 31 8.63 -6.47 -22.38
CA LEU A 31 9.43 -7.64 -22.68
C LEU A 31 10.85 -7.22 -22.29
N PRO A 32 11.48 -7.86 -21.30
CA PRO A 32 12.88 -7.58 -21.04
C PRO A 32 13.67 -7.81 -22.35
N PRO A 33 14.67 -6.97 -22.66
CA PRO A 33 15.52 -7.22 -23.82
C PRO A 33 16.06 -8.67 -23.76
N PRO A 34 16.21 -9.35 -24.92
CA PRO A 34 16.65 -10.73 -24.95
C PRO A 34 18.00 -10.85 -24.24
N GLY A 35 18.00 -11.39 -23.02
CA GLY A 35 19.19 -11.52 -22.17
C GLY A 35 19.06 -11.01 -20.73
N VAL A 36 18.00 -10.28 -20.35
CA VAL A 36 17.77 -9.91 -18.94
C VAL A 36 16.54 -10.60 -18.38
N ALA A 37 16.76 -11.66 -17.60
CA ALA A 37 15.68 -12.24 -16.80
C ALA A 37 15.13 -11.17 -15.84
N ALA A 38 13.80 -11.12 -15.70
CA ALA A 38 13.08 -10.23 -14.79
C ALA A 38 13.64 -10.33 -13.36
N SER A 39 14.41 -9.33 -12.94
CA SER A 39 14.85 -9.19 -11.56
C SER A 39 13.89 -8.26 -10.83
N ASN A 40 13.37 -8.78 -9.72
CA ASN A 40 12.55 -8.02 -8.77
C ASN A 40 13.35 -6.82 -8.25
N GLU A 41 12.84 -5.64 -8.61
CA GLU A 41 12.93 -4.34 -7.94
C GLU A 41 13.83 -4.27 -6.69
N ALA A 42 15.03 -3.70 -6.86
CA ALA A 42 15.72 -3.04 -5.76
C ALA A 42 15.46 -1.53 -5.90
N ILE A 43 14.54 -1.00 -5.10
CA ILE A 43 14.33 0.43 -4.94
C ILE A 43 15.51 0.99 -4.12
N PRO A 44 16.23 2.03 -4.58
CA PRO A 44 17.22 2.72 -3.76
C PRO A 44 16.50 3.46 -2.63
N THR A 45 16.63 2.95 -1.40
CA THR A 45 16.26 3.65 -0.18
C THR A 45 17.43 4.51 0.25
N ASP A 46 17.58 5.67 -0.37
CA ASP A 46 18.46 6.71 0.15
C ASP A 46 17.70 8.03 0.22
N THR A 47 17.74 8.63 1.41
CA THR A 47 17.19 9.93 1.82
C THR A 47 15.69 9.99 2.14
N VAL A 48 15.37 9.98 3.45
CA VAL A 48 14.57 11.06 4.07
C VAL A 48 14.80 11.11 5.59
N ASP A 49 15.06 12.33 6.01
CA ASP A 49 15.50 12.86 7.30
C ASP A 49 14.63 12.54 8.53
N ALA A 50 15.29 12.58 9.68
CA ALA A 50 14.76 12.42 11.04
C ALA A 50 13.85 13.58 11.52
N ASP A 51 13.39 14.45 10.61
CA ASP A 51 12.40 15.52 10.89
C ASP A 51 11.02 15.20 10.27
N GLN A 52 10.78 13.92 9.96
CA GLN A 52 9.53 13.42 9.39
C GLN A 52 8.68 12.65 10.42
N GLU A 53 8.70 13.04 11.71
CA GLU A 53 7.86 12.40 12.73
C GLU A 53 6.53 13.15 12.99
N ALA A 54 6.40 14.41 12.53
CA ALA A 54 5.21 15.23 12.79
C ALA A 54 4.27 15.46 11.58
N LYS A 55 4.69 15.17 10.33
CA LYS A 55 3.90 15.50 9.13
C LYS A 55 3.88 14.47 7.99
N ALA A 56 4.28 13.21 8.21
CA ALA A 56 4.05 12.13 7.24
C ALA A 56 2.62 11.53 7.30
N SER A 57 1.62 12.33 7.66
CA SER A 57 0.19 11.96 7.54
C SER A 57 -0.34 12.18 6.10
N GLY A 58 0.46 11.84 5.10
CA GLY A 58 0.19 12.09 3.68
C GLY A 58 -0.35 10.89 2.89
N LYS A 59 -0.70 9.80 3.57
CA LYS A 59 -1.49 8.71 2.97
C LYS A 59 -2.67 8.51 3.88
N VAL A 60 -3.81 9.11 3.51
CA VAL A 60 -5.08 8.98 4.22
C VAL A 60 -5.35 7.49 4.35
N ALA A 61 -5.01 6.90 5.50
CA ALA A 61 -5.38 5.53 5.78
C ALA A 61 -6.89 5.47 5.61
N PRO A 62 -7.42 4.44 4.93
CA PRO A 62 -8.85 4.34 4.63
C PRO A 62 -9.63 4.67 5.89
N TRP A 63 -10.60 5.60 5.82
CA TRP A 63 -11.30 6.22 6.95
C TRP A 63 -11.67 5.24 8.08
N HIS A 64 -12.03 4.02 7.72
CA HIS A 64 -12.32 2.94 8.64
C HIS A 64 -11.15 2.50 9.54
N PHE A 65 -9.91 2.47 9.05
CA PHE A 65 -8.72 2.11 9.83
C PHE A 65 -8.54 3.03 11.05
N TRP A 66 -8.72 4.34 10.85
CA TRP A 66 -8.68 5.32 11.93
C TRP A 66 -9.83 5.15 12.93
N VAL A 67 -11.03 4.79 12.48
CA VAL A 67 -12.18 4.52 13.37
C VAL A 67 -11.87 3.39 14.35
N MET A 68 -11.27 2.29 13.89
CA MET A 68 -10.88 1.17 14.76
C MET A 68 -9.82 1.58 15.80
N VAL A 69 -8.83 2.38 15.38
CA VAL A 69 -7.78 2.89 16.29
C VAL A 69 -8.39 3.79 17.37
N VAL A 70 -9.32 4.68 17.01
CA VAL A 70 -9.99 5.59 17.95
C VAL A 70 -10.85 4.81 18.95
N VAL A 71 -11.69 3.89 18.48
CA VAL A 71 -12.54 3.05 19.35
C VAL A 71 -11.68 2.24 20.32
N LEU A 72 -10.60 1.62 19.82
CA LEU A 72 -9.68 0.84 20.65
C LEU A 72 -9.01 1.72 21.72
N SER A 73 -8.56 2.91 21.34
CA SER A 73 -7.89 3.85 22.26
C SER A 73 -8.82 4.32 23.38
N ILE A 74 -10.07 4.65 23.05
CA ILE A 74 -11.09 5.02 24.03
C ILE A 74 -11.36 3.85 24.99
N TYR A 75 -11.51 2.63 24.47
CA TYR A 75 -11.76 1.45 25.29
C TYR A 75 -10.59 1.14 26.23
N LEU A 76 -9.35 1.18 25.73
CA LEU A 76 -8.16 0.97 26.56
C LEU A 76 -8.03 2.05 27.63
N GLY A 77 -8.25 3.32 27.28
CA GLY A 77 -8.22 4.42 28.25
C GLY A 77 -9.27 4.24 29.35
N TRP A 78 -10.52 3.96 28.98
CA TRP A 78 -11.59 3.68 29.95
C TRP A 78 -11.26 2.48 30.84
N ARG A 79 -10.74 1.39 30.25
CA ARG A 79 -10.39 0.18 30.99
C ARG A 79 -9.22 0.42 31.95
N LEU A 80 -8.24 1.23 31.56
CA LEU A 80 -7.14 1.66 32.43
C LEU A 80 -7.68 2.46 33.62
N VAL A 81 -8.51 3.48 33.36
CA VAL A 81 -9.11 4.30 34.42
C VAL A 81 -9.95 3.44 35.36
N GLN A 82 -10.79 2.55 34.82
CA GLN A 82 -11.60 1.64 35.62
C GLN A 82 -10.74 0.70 36.50
N GLY A 83 -9.64 0.17 35.95
CA GLY A 83 -8.67 -0.63 36.71
C GLY A 83 -7.97 0.17 37.80
N ILE A 84 -7.53 1.40 37.50
CA ILE A 84 -6.85 2.30 38.44
C ILE A 84 -7.79 2.72 39.57
N VAL A 85 -9.04 3.10 39.26
CA VAL A 85 -10.05 3.45 40.27
C VAL A 85 -10.34 2.26 41.17
N TRP A 86 -10.47 1.06 40.62
CA TRP A 86 -10.67 -0.14 41.42
C TRP A 86 -9.44 -0.49 42.27
N LEU A 87 -8.23 -0.29 41.74
CA LEU A 87 -6.98 -0.49 42.47
C LEU A 87 -6.87 0.47 43.67
N ILE A 88 -7.15 1.76 43.47
CA ILE A 88 -7.06 2.79 44.52
C ILE A 88 -8.18 2.63 45.55
N GLY A 89 -9.40 2.30 45.12
CA GLY A 89 -10.56 2.14 46.02
C GLY A 89 -10.65 0.79 46.73
N LYS A 90 -9.78 -0.18 46.39
CA LYS A 90 -9.73 -1.51 47.02
C LYS A 90 -8.52 -1.69 47.96
N PHE A 91 -7.65 -0.69 48.03
CA PHE A 91 -6.81 -0.45 49.22
C PHE A 91 -7.64 0.31 50.27
#